data_AF-A0A661WP63-F1
#
_entry.id   AF-A0A661WP63-F1
#
_cell.length_a   1.000
_cell.length_b   1.000
_cell.length_c   1.000
_cell.angle_alpha   90.00
_cell.angle_beta   90.00
_cell.angle_gamma   90.00
#
_symmetry.space_group_name_H-M   'P 1'
#
loop_
_entity.id
_entity.type
_entity.pdbx_description
1 polymer ?
#
loop_
_entity_poly.entity_id
_entity_poly.type
_entity_poly.pdbx_seq_one_letter_code
_entity_poly.pdbx_strand_id
1 'polypeptide(L)'
;MDGTVYLGDQLLPGAEDLLSYLGQTGRPYFFLTNNSSRSRVDYAARLAKYGLDIPTEKIFSSGMATAIYLKKEKPGAKVYLVGTPSLEEEFRTYSFQLMDKEPDFAVLGFDTTLTYQKIWKLCDFVVEGIPYIATHPDFNCPTGKKTFPTLNRDCFVVHCVLSSQ
;
A
#
# COMPACT_ATOMS: atom_id res chain seq x y z
N MET A 1 -8.28 -8.62 -1.83
CA MET A 1 -9.14 -8.32 -3.00
C MET A 1 -8.82 -9.26 -4.16
N ASP A 2 -7.59 -9.21 -4.68
CA ASP A 2 -7.06 -10.21 -5.60
C ASP A 2 -7.20 -11.63 -5.02
N GLY A 3 -7.70 -12.58 -5.80
CA GLY A 3 -7.93 -13.97 -5.40
C GLY A 3 -9.22 -14.21 -4.59
N THR A 4 -10.00 -13.16 -4.29
CA THR A 4 -11.30 -13.30 -3.59
C THR A 4 -12.44 -12.65 -4.36
N VAL A 5 -12.23 -11.42 -4.86
CA VAL A 5 -13.24 -10.64 -5.59
C VAL A 5 -12.97 -10.71 -7.09
N TYR A 6 -11.70 -10.60 -7.46
CA TYR A 6 -11.24 -10.65 -8.83
C TYR A 6 -9.89 -11.35 -8.91
N LEU A 7 -9.53 -11.83 -10.10
CA LEU A 7 -8.20 -12.32 -10.42
C LEU A 7 -7.74 -11.68 -11.73
N GLY A 8 -6.69 -10.86 -11.65
CA GLY A 8 -6.27 -10.03 -12.79
C GLY A 8 -7.34 -9.00 -13.15
N ASP A 9 -7.96 -9.15 -14.33
CA ASP A 9 -8.99 -8.24 -14.85
C ASP A 9 -10.38 -8.86 -14.91
N GLN A 10 -10.59 -10.00 -14.25
CA GLN A 10 -11.87 -10.71 -14.24
C GLN A 10 -12.40 -10.85 -12.82
N LEU A 11 -13.70 -10.59 -12.63
CA LEU A 11 -14.39 -10.95 -11.39
C LEU A 11 -14.40 -12.46 -11.22
N LEU A 12 -14.29 -12.90 -9.96
CA LEU A 12 -14.46 -14.29 -9.62
C LEU A 12 -15.96 -14.65 -9.59
N PRO A 13 -16.34 -15.87 -10.01
CA PRO A 13 -17.72 -16.31 -9.94
C PRO A 13 -18.31 -16.16 -8.53
N GLY A 14 -19.51 -15.58 -8.43
CA GLY A 14 -20.21 -15.36 -7.16
C GLY A 14 -19.76 -14.11 -6.37
N ALA A 15 -18.75 -13.37 -6.82
CA ALA A 15 -18.33 -12.13 -6.14
C ALA A 15 -19.43 -11.07 -6.14
N GLU A 16 -20.09 -10.87 -7.28
CA GLU A 16 -21.22 -9.93 -7.40
C GLU A 16 -22.42 -10.39 -6.56
N ASP A 17 -22.78 -11.68 -6.64
CA ASP A 17 -23.87 -12.28 -5.85
C ASP A 17 -23.64 -12.09 -4.35
N LEU A 18 -22.42 -12.30 -3.87
CA LEU A 18 -22.04 -12.08 -2.48
C LEU A 18 -22.21 -10.61 -2.07
N LEU A 19 -21.71 -9.68 -2.88
CA LEU A 19 -21.80 -8.25 -2.57
C LEU A 19 -23.26 -7.76 -2.58
N SER A 20 -24.06 -8.25 -3.53
CA SER A 20 -25.50 -8.00 -3.62
C SER A 20 -26.22 -8.54 -2.39
N TYR A 21 -25.95 -9.78 -1.99
CA TYR A 21 -26.51 -10.39 -0.78
C TYR A 21 -26.15 -9.60 0.49
N LEU A 22 -24.89 -9.18 0.64
CA LEU A 22 -24.46 -8.36 1.78
C LEU A 22 -25.19 -7.01 1.80
N GLY A 23 -25.39 -6.39 0.64
CA GLY A 23 -26.18 -5.16 0.48
C GLY A 23 -27.64 -5.34 0.88
N GLN A 24 -28.31 -6.37 0.34
CA GLN A 24 -29.72 -6.66 0.60
C GLN A 24 -29.98 -7.03 2.07
N THR A 25 -29.02 -7.68 2.72
CA THR A 25 -29.14 -8.09 4.13
C THR A 25 -28.65 -7.01 5.12
N GLY A 26 -28.17 -5.87 4.63
CA GLY A 26 -27.65 -4.78 5.46
C GLY A 26 -26.37 -5.14 6.23
N ARG A 27 -25.64 -6.18 5.81
CA ARG A 27 -24.41 -6.62 6.49
C ARG A 27 -23.25 -5.70 6.09
N PRO A 28 -22.59 -5.03 7.04
CA PRO A 28 -21.46 -4.17 6.73
C PRO A 28 -20.27 -5.00 6.23
N TYR A 29 -19.53 -4.45 5.28
CA TYR A 29 -18.31 -5.07 4.74
C TYR A 29 -17.30 -4.01 4.31
N PHE A 30 -16.04 -4.42 4.28
CA PHE A 30 -14.91 -3.64 3.77
C PHE A 30 -14.06 -4.51 2.85
N PHE A 31 -13.49 -3.88 1.83
CA PHE A 31 -12.43 -4.45 1.02
C PHE A 31 -11.08 -4.14 1.65
N LEU A 32 -10.36 -5.21 2.00
CA LEU A 32 -9.00 -5.13 2.55
C LEU A 32 -7.98 -5.52 1.48
N THR A 33 -6.87 -4.77 1.42
CA THR A 33 -5.75 -5.06 0.53
C THR A 33 -4.41 -4.71 1.16
N ASN A 34 -3.44 -5.62 1.05
CA ASN A 34 -2.06 -5.36 1.43
C ASN A 34 -1.29 -4.60 0.35
N ASN A 35 -1.84 -4.47 -0.85
CA ASN A 35 -1.19 -3.75 -1.93
C ASN A 35 -1.34 -2.23 -1.70
N SER A 36 -0.20 -1.57 -1.45
CA SER A 36 -0.09 -0.12 -1.20
C SER A 36 0.31 0.68 -2.44
N SER A 37 0.32 0.09 -3.64
CA SER A 37 0.69 0.81 -4.87
C SER A 37 -0.41 1.75 -5.39
N ARG A 38 -1.60 1.70 -4.80
CA ARG A 38 -2.82 2.40 -5.27
C ARG A 38 -3.54 3.06 -4.11
N SER A 39 -4.15 4.21 -4.39
CA SER A 39 -5.02 4.89 -3.44
C SER A 39 -6.38 4.20 -3.35
N ARG A 40 -7.18 4.54 -2.33
CA ARG A 40 -8.58 4.06 -2.26
C ARG A 40 -9.41 4.47 -3.48
N VAL A 41 -9.11 5.64 -4.06
CA VAL A 41 -9.80 6.16 -5.26
C VAL A 41 -9.47 5.30 -6.48
N ASP A 42 -8.21 4.91 -6.64
CA ASP A 42 -7.78 4.03 -7.73
C ASP A 42 -8.44 2.65 -7.65
N TYR A 43 -8.61 2.11 -6.44
CA TYR A 43 -9.30 0.84 -6.23
C TYR A 43 -10.79 0.93 -6.53
N ALA A 44 -11.48 1.99 -6.08
CA ALA A 44 -12.89 2.22 -6.41
C ALA A 44 -13.08 2.34 -7.92
N ALA A 45 -12.26 3.15 -8.59
CA ALA A 45 -12.29 3.30 -10.04
C ALA A 45 -12.01 1.98 -10.78
N ARG A 46 -11.15 1.11 -10.22
CA ARG A 46 -10.89 -0.23 -10.80
C ARG A 46 -12.10 -1.15 -10.62
N LEU A 47 -12.70 -1.19 -9.44
CA LEU A 47 -13.88 -2.01 -9.16
C LEU A 47 -15.08 -1.58 -10.02
N ALA A 48 -15.23 -0.27 -10.27
CA ALA A 48 -16.26 0.27 -11.16
C ALA A 48 -16.12 -0.26 -12.60
N LYS A 49 -14.89 -0.48 -13.10
CA LYS A 49 -14.67 -1.10 -14.42
C LYS A 49 -15.14 -2.55 -14.49
N TYR A 50 -15.29 -3.20 -13.35
CA TYR A 50 -15.84 -4.55 -13.23
C TYR A 50 -17.35 -4.55 -12.96
N GLY A 51 -18.01 -3.37 -13.01
CA GLY A 51 -19.44 -3.23 -12.73
C GLY A 51 -19.77 -3.10 -11.23
N LEU A 52 -18.76 -3.01 -10.35
CA LEU A 52 -18.96 -2.89 -8.92
C LEU A 52 -18.78 -1.43 -8.47
N ASP A 53 -19.89 -0.72 -8.26
CA ASP A 53 -19.90 0.65 -7.71
C ASP A 53 -19.68 0.61 -6.19
N ILE A 54 -18.42 0.66 -5.78
CA ILE A 54 -18.00 0.57 -4.38
C ILE A 54 -17.54 1.95 -3.88
N PRO A 55 -18.15 2.48 -2.81
CA PRO A 55 -17.73 3.74 -2.21
C PRO A 55 -16.32 3.62 -1.62
N THR A 56 -15.51 4.69 -1.74
CA THR A 56 -14.09 4.68 -1.33
C THR A 56 -13.91 4.40 0.17
N GLU A 57 -14.92 4.72 0.98
CA GLU A 57 -14.98 4.50 2.42
C GLU A 57 -14.98 3.01 2.77
N LYS A 58 -15.43 2.13 1.85
CA LYS A 58 -15.39 0.68 2.03
C LYS A 58 -14.04 0.05 1.67
N ILE A 59 -13.06 0.83 1.23
CA ILE A 59 -11.76 0.33 0.81
C ILE A 59 -10.72 0.72 1.85
N PHE A 60 -9.94 -0.26 2.31
CA PHE A 60 -8.91 -0.07 3.31
C PHE A 60 -7.62 -0.80 2.90
N SER A 61 -6.56 -0.03 2.64
CA SER A 61 -5.26 -0.55 2.22
C SER A 61 -4.24 -0.57 3.36
N SER A 62 -3.18 -1.36 3.19
CA SER A 62 -2.00 -1.32 4.06
C SER A 62 -1.33 0.07 4.13
N GLY A 63 -1.38 0.84 3.04
CA GLY A 63 -0.93 2.23 3.00
C GLY A 63 -1.74 3.12 3.95
N MET A 64 -3.06 2.97 3.95
CA MET A 64 -3.95 3.68 4.88
C MET A 64 -3.71 3.28 6.34
N ALA A 65 -3.56 1.96 6.59
CA ALA A 65 -3.24 1.46 7.93
C ALA A 65 -1.94 2.06 8.47
N THR A 66 -0.91 2.14 7.62
CA THR A 66 0.39 2.74 7.95
C THR A 66 0.25 4.23 8.23
N ALA A 67 -0.47 4.97 7.39
CA ALA A 67 -0.70 6.40 7.59
C ALA A 67 -1.45 6.70 8.90
N ILE A 68 -2.47 5.91 9.23
CA ILE A 68 -3.21 6.02 10.51
C ILE A 68 -2.29 5.74 11.69
N TYR A 69 -1.48 4.70 11.61
CA TYR A 69 -0.50 4.35 12.65
C TYR A 69 0.48 5.51 12.88
N LEU A 70 1.15 5.98 11.83
CA LEU A 70 2.14 7.07 11.94
C LEU A 70 1.52 8.37 12.45
N LYS A 71 0.25 8.64 12.12
CA LYS A 71 -0.44 9.85 12.58
C LYS A 71 -0.71 9.79 14.07
N LYS A 72 -0.97 8.59 14.61
CA LYS A 72 -1.09 8.36 16.05
C LYS A 72 0.25 8.51 16.76
N GLU A 73 1.34 8.01 16.15
CA GLU A 73 2.69 8.11 16.72
C GLU A 73 3.19 9.57 16.73
N LYS A 74 3.05 10.29 15.61
CA LYS A 74 3.46 11.69 15.49
C LYS A 74 2.58 12.44 14.47
N PRO A 75 1.58 13.20 14.94
CA PRO A 75 0.78 14.05 14.07
C PRO A 75 1.64 15.06 13.29
N GLY A 76 1.43 15.15 11.97
CA GLY A 76 2.14 16.11 11.12
C GLY A 76 3.61 15.76 10.83
N ALA A 77 4.01 14.51 11.05
CA ALA A 77 5.36 14.05 10.77
C ALA A 77 5.79 14.28 9.31
N LYS A 78 7.09 14.46 9.12
CA LYS A 78 7.77 14.40 7.82
C LYS A 78 8.05 12.94 7.47
N VAL A 79 7.69 12.52 6.27
CA VAL A 79 7.84 11.13 5.83
C VAL A 79 8.68 11.10 4.56
N TYR A 80 9.77 10.32 4.58
CA TYR A 80 10.39 9.87 3.36
C TYR A 80 9.66 8.63 2.87
N LEU A 81 8.94 8.75 1.75
CA LEU A 81 8.08 7.69 1.23
C LEU A 81 8.69 7.08 -0.03
N VAL A 82 9.05 5.80 0.04
CA VAL A 82 9.32 4.97 -1.14
C VAL A 82 7.98 4.35 -1.55
N GLY A 83 7.30 5.00 -2.49
CA GLY A 83 5.95 4.64 -2.91
C GLY A 83 5.62 5.16 -4.30
N THR A 84 4.49 4.71 -4.84
CA THR A 84 3.93 5.24 -6.08
C THR A 84 3.33 6.63 -5.85
N PRO A 85 3.11 7.44 -6.91
CA PRO A 85 2.37 8.70 -6.81
C PRO A 85 0.99 8.54 -6.14
N SER A 86 0.28 7.44 -6.41
CA SER A 86 -0.99 7.12 -5.75
C SER A 86 -0.85 6.94 -4.24
N LEU A 87 0.23 6.31 -3.77
CA LEU A 87 0.49 6.18 -2.34
C LEU A 87 0.89 7.52 -1.71
N GLU A 88 1.64 8.35 -2.44
CA GLU A 88 1.95 9.71 -2.01
C GLU A 88 0.69 10.54 -1.79
N GLU A 89 -0.25 10.51 -2.75
CA GLU A 89 -1.54 11.17 -2.63
C GLU A 89 -2.32 10.69 -1.41
N GLU A 90 -2.38 9.36 -1.19
CA GLU A 90 -3.02 8.78 -0.02
C GLU A 90 -2.39 9.33 1.28
N PHE A 91 -1.06 9.35 1.41
CA PHE A 91 -0.38 9.91 2.58
C PHE A 91 -0.66 11.41 2.78
N ARG A 92 -0.75 12.19 1.68
CA ARG A 92 -1.09 13.61 1.76
C ARG A 92 -2.51 13.84 2.32
N THR A 93 -3.46 12.94 2.08
CA THR A 93 -4.81 13.03 2.70
C THR A 93 -4.78 12.92 4.24
N TYR A 94 -3.74 12.29 4.79
CA TYR A 94 -3.51 12.21 6.24
C TYR A 94 -2.69 13.39 6.81
N SER A 95 -2.41 14.39 5.96
CA SER A 95 -1.64 15.60 6.30
C SER A 95 -0.16 15.36 6.60
N PHE A 96 0.44 14.30 6.05
CA PHE A 96 1.88 14.10 6.10
C PHE A 96 2.63 15.03 5.14
N GLN A 97 3.81 15.48 5.55
CA GLN A 97 4.74 16.19 4.68
C GLN A 97 5.70 15.18 4.05
N LEU A 98 5.57 14.94 2.76
CA LEU A 98 6.50 14.05 2.06
C LEU A 98 7.80 14.80 1.79
N MET A 99 8.89 14.35 2.43
CA MET A 99 10.15 15.08 2.49
C MET A 99 11.31 14.18 2.09
N ASP A 100 12.17 14.76 1.27
CA ASP A 100 13.40 14.14 0.79
C ASP A 100 14.62 14.41 1.70
N LYS A 101 14.45 15.14 2.79
CA LYS A 101 15.52 15.50 3.73
C LYS A 101 14.94 15.56 5.13
N GLU A 102 15.72 15.11 6.11
CA GLU A 102 15.36 15.13 7.54
C GLU A 102 13.94 14.60 7.82
N PRO A 103 13.60 13.38 7.35
CA PRO A 103 12.31 12.78 7.66
C PRO A 103 12.25 12.32 9.12
N ASP A 104 11.04 12.32 9.68
CA ASP A 104 10.79 11.69 10.99
C ASP A 104 10.62 10.17 10.84
N PHE A 105 10.11 9.73 9.69
CA PHE A 105 9.92 8.32 9.35
C PHE A 105 10.34 8.04 7.92
N ALA A 106 10.92 6.87 7.73
CA ALA A 106 11.17 6.27 6.44
C ALA A 106 10.11 5.18 6.18
N VAL A 107 9.38 5.26 5.07
CA VAL A 107 8.28 4.33 4.76
C VAL A 107 8.51 3.65 3.42
N LEU A 108 8.42 2.33 3.39
CA LEU A 108 8.43 1.53 2.16
C LEU A 108 7.03 0.99 1.87
N GLY A 109 6.49 1.45 0.74
CA GLY A 109 5.26 0.96 0.09
C GLY A 109 5.58 0.14 -1.16
N PHE A 110 4.56 -0.52 -1.72
CA PHE A 110 4.74 -1.28 -2.96
C PHE A 110 4.93 -0.31 -4.12
N ASP A 111 6.16 0.09 -4.38
CA ASP A 111 6.49 1.09 -5.37
C ASP A 111 6.72 0.47 -6.76
N THR A 112 5.72 0.53 -7.64
CA THR A 112 5.88 0.11 -9.03
C THR A 112 6.73 1.09 -9.86
N THR A 113 7.15 2.21 -9.27
CA THR A 113 8.05 3.23 -9.84
C THR A 113 9.41 3.24 -9.13
N LEU A 114 9.76 2.15 -8.46
CA LEU A 114 10.98 2.03 -7.67
C LEU A 114 12.22 2.31 -8.52
N THR A 115 13.14 3.07 -7.94
CA THR A 115 14.45 3.34 -8.52
C THR A 115 15.53 3.00 -7.51
N TYR A 116 16.75 2.76 -8.01
CA TYR A 116 17.90 2.53 -7.16
C TYR A 116 18.15 3.69 -6.18
N GLN A 117 17.98 4.94 -6.65
CA GLN A 117 18.14 6.13 -5.84
C GLN A 117 17.15 6.19 -4.67
N LYS A 118 15.90 5.75 -4.87
CA LYS A 118 14.89 5.67 -3.80
C LYS A 118 15.32 4.68 -2.71
N ILE A 119 15.80 3.49 -3.10
CA ILE A 119 16.27 2.48 -2.13
C ILE A 119 17.55 2.95 -1.42
N TRP A 120 18.52 3.49 -2.17
CA TRP A 120 19.78 3.97 -1.59
C TRP A 120 19.51 4.97 -0.47
N LYS A 121 18.68 5.96 -0.75
CA LYS A 121 18.33 7.00 0.21
C LYS A 121 17.52 6.48 1.39
N LEU A 122 16.66 5.49 1.16
CA LEU A 122 15.98 4.77 2.23
C LEU A 122 17.01 4.14 3.18
N CYS A 123 18.02 3.44 2.64
CA CYS A 123 19.09 2.84 3.42
C CYS A 123 19.90 3.88 4.20
N ASP A 124 20.25 5.01 3.59
CA ASP A 124 20.96 6.11 4.27
C ASP A 124 20.18 6.55 5.53
N PHE A 125 18.88 6.79 5.41
CA PHE A 125 18.05 7.15 6.56
C PHE A 125 17.97 6.06 7.63
N VAL A 126 17.89 4.79 7.23
CA VAL A 126 17.86 3.70 8.22
C VAL A 126 19.18 3.60 8.98
N VAL A 127 20.32 3.79 8.30
CA VAL A 127 21.66 3.83 8.92
C VAL A 127 21.80 5.03 9.86
N GLU A 128 21.22 6.18 9.50
CA GLU A 128 21.13 7.37 10.37
C GLU A 128 20.21 7.17 11.59
N GLY A 129 19.52 6.03 11.71
CA GLY A 129 18.66 5.70 12.83
C GLY A 129 17.23 6.23 12.69
N ILE A 130 16.82 6.70 11.50
CA ILE A 130 15.43 7.09 11.25
C ILE A 130 14.54 5.84 11.33
N PRO A 131 13.45 5.86 12.11
CA PRO A 131 12.53 4.73 12.20
C PRO A 131 11.94 4.37 10.82
N TYR A 132 12.07 3.10 10.46
CA TYR A 132 11.68 2.56 9.17
C TYR A 132 10.46 1.65 9.28
N ILE A 133 9.44 1.87 8.42
CA ILE A 133 8.18 1.12 8.40
C ILE A 133 7.91 0.58 6.99
N ALA A 134 7.66 -0.72 6.92
CA ALA A 134 7.14 -1.39 5.73
C ALA A 134 5.61 -1.46 5.81
N THR A 135 4.90 -1.09 4.73
CA THR A 135 3.42 -1.13 4.71
C THR A 135 2.86 -2.55 4.87
N HIS A 136 3.58 -3.59 4.41
CA HIS A 136 3.17 -5.00 4.49
C HIS A 136 4.37 -5.94 4.28
N PRO A 137 4.38 -7.17 4.81
CA PRO A 137 5.51 -8.08 4.73
C PRO A 137 5.46 -9.04 3.52
N ASP A 138 4.63 -8.80 2.50
CA ASP A 138 4.40 -9.83 1.47
C ASP A 138 5.61 -9.96 0.52
N PHE A 139 6.03 -11.22 0.27
CA PHE A 139 7.20 -11.57 -0.56
C PHE A 139 6.94 -11.56 -2.07
N ASN A 140 5.72 -11.86 -2.50
CA ASN A 140 5.31 -11.88 -3.90
C ASN A 140 3.91 -11.28 -4.06
N CYS A 141 3.67 -10.57 -5.17
CA CYS A 141 2.31 -10.21 -5.61
C CYS A 141 1.89 -11.24 -6.66
N PRO A 142 0.82 -12.01 -6.41
CA PRO A 142 0.29 -12.92 -7.41
C PRO A 142 -0.42 -12.11 -8.51
N THR A 143 0.32 -11.71 -9.55
CA THR A 143 -0.28 -11.27 -10.82
C THR A 143 -0.36 -12.46 -11.76
N GLY A 144 -1.56 -12.76 -12.27
CA GLY A 144 -1.96 -14.04 -12.90
C GLY A 144 -1.16 -14.60 -14.09
N LYS A 145 0.02 -14.07 -14.44
CA LYS A 145 0.93 -14.69 -15.43
C LYS A 145 2.41 -14.74 -15.03
N LYS A 146 2.88 -13.94 -14.05
CA LYS A 146 4.26 -13.94 -13.53
C LYS A 146 4.27 -13.41 -12.10
N THR A 147 5.10 -13.98 -11.23
CA THR A 147 5.40 -13.41 -9.91
C THR A 147 6.30 -12.18 -10.09
N PHE A 148 5.86 -11.02 -9.60
CA PHE A 148 6.72 -9.84 -9.50
C PHE A 148 7.28 -9.73 -8.08
N PRO A 149 8.52 -9.24 -7.92
CA PRO A 149 9.05 -8.84 -6.61
C PRO A 149 8.09 -7.85 -5.94
N THR A 150 7.75 -8.08 -4.67
CA THR A 150 7.04 -7.11 -3.83
C THR A 150 7.93 -6.62 -2.69
N LEU A 151 7.31 -5.80 -1.84
CA LEU A 151 7.91 -5.10 -0.71
C LEU A 151 8.96 -5.88 0.06
N ASN A 152 8.74 -7.19 0.33
CA ASN A 152 9.66 -7.90 1.21
C ASN A 152 11.02 -8.24 0.56
N ARG A 153 11.15 -8.24 -0.78
CA ARG A 153 12.48 -8.29 -1.42
C ARG A 153 13.22 -6.96 -1.28
N ASP A 154 12.50 -5.85 -1.30
CA ASP A 154 13.07 -4.52 -1.05
C ASP A 154 13.41 -4.36 0.45
N CYS A 155 12.57 -4.87 1.37
CA CYS A 155 12.92 -5.01 2.79
C CYS A 155 14.15 -5.90 3.00
N PHE A 156 14.31 -6.97 2.21
CA PHE A 156 15.50 -7.81 2.26
C PHE A 156 16.75 -7.06 1.80
N VAL A 157 16.68 -6.24 0.75
CA VAL A 157 17.79 -5.37 0.34
C VAL A 157 18.16 -4.40 1.46
N VAL A 158 17.17 -3.74 2.07
CA VAL A 158 17.40 -2.85 3.22
C VAL A 158 18.03 -3.62 4.38
N HIS A 159 17.50 -4.78 4.74
CA HIS A 159 18.02 -5.60 5.83
C HIS A 159 19.44 -6.12 5.56
N CYS A 160 19.75 -6.53 4.32
CA CYS A 160 21.11 -6.95 3.94
C CYS A 160 22.12 -5.81 4.01
N VAL A 161 21.74 -4.58 3.67
CA VAL A 161 22.60 -3.40 3.80
C VAL A 161 22.89 -3.07 5.27
N LEU A 162 21.96 -3.36 6.17
CA LEU A 162 22.13 -3.14 7.61
C LEU A 162 22.96 -4.25 8.29
N SER A 163 22.86 -5.49 7.82
CA SER A 163 23.56 -6.65 8.40
C SER A 163 25.03 -6.78 7.97
N SER A 164 25.50 -5.93 7.06
CA SER A 164 26.89 -5.91 6.58
C SER A 164 27.78 -4.85 7.28
N GLN A 165 27.26 -4.19 8.32
CA GLN A 165 27.98 -3.25 9.18
C GLN A 165 28.34 -3.85 10.54
#